data_AF-A0A0U1DMM3-F1
#
_entry.id   AF-A0A0U1DMM3-F1
#
_cell.length_a   1.000
_cell.length_b   1.000
_cell.length_c   1.000
_cell.angle_alpha   90.00
_cell.angle_beta   90.00
_cell.angle_gamma   90.00
#
_symmetry.space_group_name_H-M   'P 1'
#
loop_
_entity.id
_entity.type
_entity.pdbx_description
1 polymer ?
#
loop_
_entity_poly.entity_id
_entity_poly.type
_entity_poly.pdbx_seq_one_letter_code
_entity_poly.pdbx_strand_id
1 'polypeptide(L)'
;MEPARPDSDVPHLADVVPSVLAAMGAPGFDSRIPLPGPIRGACVLLIDGLGAELLAAHASSAPVLAELAQRSLSRTLHVGYPSTTAAGLAAIGTGCRSGEHGFVGYSFRVPEAAPEFDVINALRWRPHPWGPDLRDRLVPGAGTSPCPTTFERATSEPTP
;
A
#
# COMPACT_ATOMS: atom_id res chain seq x y z
N MET A 1 9.71 10.90 26.95
CA MET A 1 9.33 9.67 26.23
C MET A 1 9.78 9.87 24.79
N GLU A 2 10.80 9.16 24.34
CA GLU A 2 11.27 9.28 22.97
C GLU A 2 10.28 8.56 22.04
N PRO A 3 9.84 9.16 20.93
CA PRO A 3 8.92 8.50 20.01
C PRO A 3 9.58 7.25 19.42
N ALA A 4 8.82 6.16 19.33
CA ALA A 4 9.29 4.94 18.66
C ALA A 4 9.72 5.29 17.23
N ARG A 5 10.96 4.95 16.87
CA ARG A 5 11.45 5.12 15.50
C ARG A 5 11.15 3.87 14.70
N PRO A 6 10.63 3.99 13.46
CA PRO A 6 10.49 2.84 12.59
C PRO A 6 11.87 2.21 12.35
N ASP A 7 11.97 0.90 12.58
CA ASP A 7 13.14 0.13 12.18
C ASP A 7 13.26 0.18 10.64
N SER A 8 14.39 0.68 10.14
CA SER A 8 14.64 0.79 8.70
C SER A 8 15.04 -0.52 8.05
N ASP A 9 15.47 -1.50 8.85
CA ASP A 9 16.00 -2.78 8.37
C ASP A 9 14.87 -3.79 8.12
N VAL A 10 13.69 -3.57 8.72
CA VAL A 10 12.48 -4.35 8.46
C VAL A 10 11.77 -3.82 7.22
N PRO A 11 11.56 -4.64 6.18
CA PRO A 11 10.85 -4.21 4.99
C PRO A 11 9.39 -3.83 5.31
N HIS A 12 8.89 -2.84 4.58
CA HIS A 12 7.56 -2.28 4.75
C HIS A 12 6.60 -2.79 3.66
N LEU A 13 5.28 -2.73 3.90
CA LEU A 13 4.27 -3.07 2.88
C LEU A 13 4.44 -2.29 1.57
N ALA A 14 4.91 -1.05 1.67
CA ALA A 14 5.24 -0.19 0.53
C ALA A 14 6.37 -0.74 -0.35
N ASP A 15 7.21 -1.62 0.18
CA ASP A 15 8.35 -2.18 -0.54
C ASP A 15 7.96 -3.36 -1.45
N VAL A 16 6.73 -3.88 -1.34
CA VAL A 16 6.26 -5.08 -2.07
C VAL A 16 6.24 -4.86 -3.57
N VAL A 17 5.49 -3.88 -4.07
CA VAL A 17 5.34 -3.65 -5.51
C VAL A 17 6.64 -3.14 -6.16
N PRO A 18 7.39 -2.19 -5.55
CA PRO A 18 8.72 -1.83 -6.03
C PRO A 18 9.66 -3.04 -6.18
N SER A 19 9.70 -3.93 -5.19
CA SER A 19 10.57 -5.12 -5.26
C SER A 19 10.12 -6.10 -6.35
N VAL A 20 8.81 -6.25 -6.58
CA VAL A 20 8.26 -7.04 -7.69
C VAL A 20 8.66 -6.45 -9.04
N LEU A 21 8.51 -5.13 -9.21
CA LEU A 21 8.87 -4.43 -10.45
C LEU A 21 10.37 -4.51 -10.73
N ALA A 22 11.21 -4.37 -9.69
CA ALA A 22 12.66 -4.57 -9.79
C ALA A 22 13.00 -6.01 -10.23
N ALA A 23 12.34 -7.03 -9.67
CA ALA A 23 12.54 -8.43 -10.06
C ALA A 23 12.06 -8.73 -11.49
N MET A 24 11.10 -7.96 -12.00
CA MET A 24 10.66 -7.98 -13.40
C MET A 24 11.59 -7.20 -14.35
N GLY A 25 12.59 -6.49 -13.82
CA GLY A 25 13.56 -5.71 -14.60
C GLY A 25 13.10 -4.29 -14.95
N ALA A 26 12.07 -3.75 -14.29
CA ALA A 26 11.68 -2.36 -14.48
C ALA A 26 12.72 -1.42 -13.84
N PRO A 27 13.17 -0.37 -14.55
CA PRO A 27 14.14 0.59 -14.02
C PRO A 27 13.52 1.47 -12.92
N GLY A 28 14.35 2.02 -12.03
CA GLY A 28 13.92 3.03 -11.06
C GLY A 28 13.14 2.49 -9.85
N PHE A 29 13.24 1.19 -9.56
CA PHE A 29 12.66 0.56 -8.37
C PHE A 29 13.72 -0.17 -7.54
N ASP A 30 13.66 0.02 -6.22
CA ASP A 30 14.53 -0.64 -5.25
C ASP A 30 13.95 -2.00 -4.82
N SER A 31 14.81 -3.03 -4.78
CA SER A 31 14.45 -4.37 -4.31
C SER A 31 14.76 -4.55 -2.82
N ARG A 32 13.99 -3.88 -1.95
CA ARG A 32 14.13 -4.03 -0.48
C ARG A 32 13.66 -5.39 0.03
N ILE A 33 12.76 -6.05 -0.68
CA ILE A 33 12.38 -7.45 -0.46
C ILE A 33 13.08 -8.28 -1.52
N PRO A 34 14.07 -9.14 -1.15
CA PRO A 34 14.78 -9.92 -2.14
C PRO A 34 13.85 -10.99 -2.72
N LEU A 35 13.53 -10.83 -4.01
CA LEU A 35 12.75 -11.80 -4.78
C LEU A 35 13.66 -12.48 -5.80
N PRO A 36 13.44 -13.77 -6.10
CA PRO A 36 14.16 -14.43 -7.18
C PRO A 36 13.82 -13.73 -8.51
N GLY A 37 14.85 -13.48 -9.32
CA GLY A 37 14.72 -12.81 -10.61
C GLY A 37 15.78 -13.27 -11.63
N PRO A 38 15.61 -12.96 -12.92
CA PRO A 38 14.51 -12.18 -13.50
C PRO A 38 13.20 -12.99 -13.59
N ILE A 39 12.06 -12.36 -13.32
CA ILE A 39 10.72 -12.96 -13.46
C ILE A 39 9.93 -12.35 -14.61
N ARG A 40 9.11 -13.17 -15.28
CA ARG A 40 8.27 -12.74 -16.40
C ARG A 40 6.92 -12.15 -15.97
N GLY A 41 6.52 -12.40 -14.73
CA GLY A 41 5.27 -11.93 -14.16
C GLY A 41 5.17 -12.28 -12.68
N ALA A 42 4.32 -11.56 -11.97
CA ALA A 42 4.04 -11.75 -10.56
C ALA A 42 2.56 -11.50 -10.27
N CYS A 43 2.06 -12.10 -9.20
CA CYS A 43 0.76 -11.81 -8.64
C CYS A 43 0.97 -11.37 -7.18
N VAL A 44 0.43 -10.20 -6.81
CA VAL A 44 0.40 -9.74 -5.43
C VAL A 44 -0.99 -9.98 -4.88
N LEU A 45 -1.10 -10.89 -3.91
CA LEU A 45 -2.33 -11.16 -3.17
C LEU A 45 -2.29 -10.43 -1.84
N LEU A 46 -3.13 -9.41 -1.67
CA LEU A 46 -3.36 -8.75 -0.38
C LEU A 46 -4.59 -9.37 0.30
N ILE A 47 -4.43 -9.83 1.53
CA ILE A 47 -5.53 -10.30 2.38
C ILE A 47 -5.75 -9.24 3.47
N ASP A 48 -6.90 -8.55 3.43
CA ASP A 48 -7.20 -7.49 4.38
C ASP A 48 -7.30 -8.05 5.82
N GLY A 49 -6.68 -7.36 6.76
CA GLY A 49 -6.68 -7.73 8.19
C GLY A 49 -5.87 -8.97 8.59
N LEU A 50 -5.14 -9.63 7.68
CA LEU A 50 -4.34 -10.82 8.01
C LEU A 50 -2.92 -10.45 8.49
N GLY A 51 -2.72 -10.40 9.81
CA GLY A 51 -1.41 -10.22 10.45
C GLY A 51 -0.68 -11.54 10.75
N ALA A 52 0.64 -11.47 10.98
CA ALA A 52 1.49 -12.63 11.26
C ALA A 52 1.08 -13.35 12.55
N GLU A 53 0.74 -12.59 13.60
CA GLU A 53 0.29 -13.10 14.89
C GLU A 53 -1.07 -13.79 14.78
N LEU A 54 -1.99 -13.21 13.99
CA LEU A 54 -3.30 -13.81 13.73
C LEU A 54 -3.15 -15.13 12.95
N LEU A 55 -2.28 -15.17 11.94
CA LEU A 55 -2.01 -16.39 11.18
C LEU A 55 -1.39 -17.47 12.06
N ALA A 56 -0.46 -17.11 12.95
CA ALA A 56 0.16 -18.05 13.90
C ALA A 56 -0.86 -18.60 14.91
N ALA A 57 -1.71 -17.73 15.48
CA ALA A 57 -2.74 -18.12 16.45
C ALA A 57 -3.84 -19.01 15.84
N HIS A 58 -4.11 -18.87 14.54
CA HIS A 58 -5.17 -19.57 13.82
C HIS A 58 -4.64 -20.45 12.68
N ALA A 59 -3.45 -21.04 12.82
CA ALA A 59 -2.80 -21.83 11.78
C ALA A 59 -3.68 -22.97 11.24
N SER A 60 -4.50 -23.59 12.09
CA SER A 60 -5.44 -24.65 11.70
C SER A 60 -6.56 -24.18 10.78
N SER A 61 -6.90 -22.88 10.78
CA SER A 61 -7.92 -22.28 9.92
C SER A 61 -7.38 -21.93 8.53
N ALA A 62 -6.06 -21.79 8.38
CA ALA A 62 -5.40 -21.44 7.12
C ALA A 62 -4.10 -22.24 6.91
N PRO A 63 -4.17 -23.58 6.82
CA PRO A 63 -3.00 -24.46 6.85
C PRO A 63 -1.99 -24.17 5.73
N VAL A 64 -2.48 -23.85 4.51
CA VAL A 64 -1.61 -23.51 3.36
C VAL A 64 -0.85 -22.21 3.62
N LEU A 65 -1.50 -21.18 4.15
CA LEU A 65 -0.85 -19.90 4.45
C LEU A 65 0.13 -20.04 5.61
N ALA A 66 -0.22 -20.84 6.63
CA ALA A 66 0.65 -21.14 7.76
C ALA A 66 1.92 -21.89 7.33
N GLU A 67 1.81 -22.87 6.43
CA GLU A 67 2.96 -23.56 5.86
C GLU A 67 3.85 -22.62 5.03
N LEU A 68 3.24 -21.78 4.18
CA LEU A 68 3.97 -20.78 3.41
C LEU A 68 4.73 -19.81 4.33
N ALA A 69 4.13 -19.36 5.44
CA ALA A 69 4.76 -18.45 6.39
C ALA A 69 6.03 -19.02 7.05
N GLN A 70 6.20 -20.35 7.10
CA GLN A 70 7.38 -21.01 7.67
C GLN A 70 8.53 -21.19 6.67
N ARG A 71 8.32 -20.88 5.38
CA ARG A 71 9.37 -21.02 4.35
C ARG A 71 10.45 -19.95 4.54
N SER A 72 11.69 -20.28 4.17
CA SER A 72 12.86 -19.38 4.32
C SER A 72 12.74 -18.04 3.57
N LEU A 73 11.90 -17.97 2.54
CA LEU A 73 11.63 -16.75 1.77
C LEU A 73 10.55 -15.87 2.39
N SER A 74 9.79 -16.38 3.36
CA SER A 74 8.71 -15.65 4.00
C SER A 74 9.25 -14.66 5.03
N ARG A 75 8.64 -13.48 5.08
CA ARG A 75 9.06 -12.35 5.90
C ARG A 75 7.83 -11.69 6.52
N THR A 76 7.93 -11.31 7.78
CA THR A 76 6.98 -10.35 8.36
C THR A 76 7.35 -8.94 7.91
N LEU A 77 6.38 -8.19 7.43
CA LEU A 77 6.56 -6.81 6.98
C LEU A 77 5.96 -5.85 8.01
N HIS A 78 6.53 -4.66 8.12
CA HIS A 78 5.88 -3.56 8.82
C HIS A 78 4.82 -2.89 7.94
N VAL A 79 3.77 -2.38 8.58
CA VAL A 79 2.76 -1.52 7.94
C VAL A 79 2.81 -0.12 8.55
N GLY A 80 2.27 0.84 7.81
CA GLY A 80 2.22 2.23 8.25
C GLY A 80 1.23 2.43 9.40
N TYR A 81 1.40 3.52 10.12
CA TYR A 81 0.40 4.03 11.05
C TYR A 81 -0.36 5.21 10.42
N PRO A 82 -1.71 5.24 10.49
CA PRO A 82 -2.56 4.19 11.03
C PRO A 82 -2.71 2.99 10.08
N SER A 83 -2.76 1.77 10.63
CA SER A 83 -2.88 0.52 9.87
C SER A 83 -4.32 0.32 9.37
N THR A 84 -4.70 1.09 8.35
CA THR A 84 -6.04 1.05 7.74
C THR A 84 -5.95 0.48 6.32
N THR A 85 -7.04 -0.14 5.84
CA THR A 85 -7.14 -0.65 4.46
C THR A 85 -6.77 0.41 3.42
N ALA A 86 -7.23 1.66 3.59
CA ALA A 86 -6.93 2.76 2.69
C ALA A 86 -5.43 3.10 2.65
N ALA A 87 -4.80 3.22 3.82
CA ALA A 87 -3.36 3.48 3.91
C ALA A 87 -2.53 2.32 3.35
N GLY A 88 -2.93 1.07 3.63
CA GLY A 88 -2.25 -0.12 3.10
C GLY A 88 -2.33 -0.22 1.57
N LEU A 89 -3.52 0.01 0.99
CA LEU A 89 -3.69 0.01 -0.46
C LEU A 89 -2.93 1.16 -1.13
N ALA A 90 -2.90 2.34 -0.53
CA ALA A 90 -2.10 3.46 -1.03
C ALA A 90 -0.59 3.15 -0.99
N ALA A 91 -0.11 2.53 0.09
CA ALA A 91 1.28 2.09 0.20
C ALA A 91 1.66 1.05 -0.87
N ILE A 92 0.80 0.05 -1.11
CA ILE A 92 1.00 -0.92 -2.21
C ILE A 92 1.00 -0.22 -3.58
N GLY A 93 0.03 0.66 -3.82
CA GLY A 93 -0.15 1.29 -5.13
C GLY A 93 0.96 2.27 -5.48
N THR A 94 1.47 3.04 -4.51
CA THR A 94 2.46 4.12 -4.72
C THR A 94 3.89 3.71 -4.41
N GLY A 95 4.09 2.66 -3.60
CA GLY A 95 5.39 2.32 -3.06
C GLY A 95 5.90 3.31 -2.01
N CYS A 96 5.04 4.21 -1.52
CA CYS A 96 5.39 5.25 -0.55
C CYS A 96 4.86 4.90 0.86
N ARG A 97 5.45 5.49 1.90
CA ARG A 97 5.00 5.31 3.28
C ARG A 97 3.79 6.21 3.59
N SER A 98 3.10 5.95 4.70
CA SER A 98 1.85 6.67 5.03
C SER A 98 1.98 8.18 5.21
N GLY A 99 3.14 8.67 5.64
CA GLY A 99 3.40 10.11 5.69
C GLY A 99 3.60 10.76 4.32
N GLU A 100 3.91 9.97 3.29
CA GLU A 100 4.19 10.46 1.94
C GLU A 100 2.93 10.42 1.07
N HIS A 101 2.19 9.30 1.07
CA HIS A 101 1.02 9.13 0.20
C HIS A 101 -0.26 9.83 0.71
N GLY A 102 -0.27 10.40 1.92
CA GLY A 102 -1.35 11.25 2.43
C GLY A 102 -2.64 10.55 2.90
N PHE A 103 -2.88 9.29 2.53
CA PHE A 103 -3.99 8.49 3.09
C PHE A 103 -3.78 8.10 4.56
N VAL A 104 -4.25 8.95 5.46
CA VAL A 104 -4.06 8.84 6.93
C VAL A 104 -5.28 8.29 7.68
N GLY A 105 -6.22 7.65 7.00
CA GLY A 105 -7.37 7.03 7.65
C GLY A 105 -8.49 6.62 6.70
N TYR A 106 -9.56 6.08 7.28
CA TYR A 106 -10.75 5.66 6.54
C TYR A 106 -11.55 6.83 5.96
N SER A 107 -11.49 7.99 6.62
CA SER A 107 -12.07 9.22 6.13
C SER A 107 -11.14 10.39 6.44
N PHE A 108 -11.04 11.33 5.51
CA PHE A 108 -10.14 12.46 5.63
C PHE A 108 -10.75 13.69 4.95
N ARG A 109 -10.26 14.85 5.37
CA ARG A 109 -10.75 16.13 4.86
C ARG A 109 -10.07 16.46 3.54
N VAL A 110 -10.86 16.76 2.52
CA VAL A 110 -10.43 17.25 1.20
C VAL A 110 -11.22 18.53 0.91
N PRO A 111 -10.71 19.71 1.28
CA PRO A 111 -11.41 20.97 1.10
C PRO A 111 -11.84 21.26 -0.35
N GLU A 112 -11.10 20.72 -1.32
CA GLU A 112 -11.33 20.91 -2.75
C GLU A 112 -12.42 19.97 -3.32
N ALA A 113 -12.96 19.05 -2.50
CA ALA A 113 -13.88 18.00 -2.93
C ALA A 113 -15.23 18.50 -3.42
N ALA A 114 -15.84 19.35 -2.62
CA ALA A 114 -17.11 19.99 -2.90
C ALA A 114 -17.31 21.15 -1.90
N PRO A 115 -17.98 22.24 -2.31
CA PRO A 115 -18.36 23.31 -1.39
C PRO A 115 -19.25 22.82 -0.24
N GLU A 116 -20.04 21.76 -0.49
CA GLU A 116 -21.02 21.25 0.49
C GLU A 116 -20.47 20.12 1.37
N PHE A 117 -19.36 19.49 0.97
CA PHE A 117 -18.76 18.35 1.68
C PHE A 117 -17.25 18.42 1.61
N ASP A 118 -16.59 18.49 2.77
CA ASP A 118 -15.14 18.53 2.84
C ASP A 118 -14.54 17.26 3.47
N VAL A 119 -15.33 16.24 3.80
CA VAL A 119 -14.84 14.95 4.33
C VAL A 119 -15.25 13.80 3.41
N ILE A 120 -14.28 12.97 3.02
CA ILE A 120 -14.47 11.86 2.09
C ILE A 120 -14.15 10.54 2.76
N ASN A 121 -14.94 9.52 2.41
CA ASN A 121 -14.63 8.12 2.67
C ASN A 121 -13.66 7.57 1.62
N ALA A 122 -12.46 7.15 2.05
CA ALA A 122 -11.38 6.73 1.19
C ALA A 122 -11.68 5.47 0.34
N LEU A 123 -12.55 4.58 0.84
CA LEU A 123 -12.86 3.32 0.14
C LEU A 123 -14.07 3.45 -0.79
N ARG A 124 -15.00 4.36 -0.46
CA ARG A 124 -16.22 4.59 -1.25
C ARG A 124 -16.09 5.72 -2.24
N TRP A 125 -15.16 6.65 -2.01
CA TRP A 125 -14.98 7.88 -2.78
C TRP A 125 -16.24 8.75 -2.80
N ARG A 126 -16.83 8.92 -1.61
CA ARG A 126 -18.09 9.65 -1.37
C ARG A 126 -17.96 10.54 -0.13
N PRO A 127 -18.79 11.59 0.02
CA PRO A 127 -18.89 12.32 1.27
C PRO A 127 -19.19 11.39 2.45
N HIS A 128 -18.58 11.69 3.61
CA HIS A 128 -18.91 11.03 4.87
C HIS A 128 -20.07 11.78 5.57
N PRO A 129 -21.11 11.09 6.10
CA PRO A 129 -21.32 9.65 6.08
C PRO A 129 -21.83 9.12 4.73
N TRP A 130 -22.63 9.91 4.02
CA TRP A 130 -23.29 9.54 2.76
C TRP A 130 -23.25 10.71 1.78
N GLY A 131 -23.35 10.40 0.48
CA GLY A 131 -23.42 11.40 -0.57
C GLY A 131 -23.23 10.80 -1.97
N PRO A 132 -23.16 11.65 -3.00
CA PRO A 132 -22.93 11.22 -4.38
C PRO A 132 -21.51 10.64 -4.54
N ASP A 133 -21.32 9.90 -5.64
CA ASP A 133 -19.99 9.49 -6.09
C ASP A 133 -19.16 10.73 -6.47
N LEU A 134 -17.92 10.80 -5.99
CA LEU A 134 -17.04 11.93 -6.24
C LEU A 134 -15.98 11.66 -7.30
N ARG A 135 -15.92 10.47 -7.92
CA ARG A 135 -14.81 10.14 -8.85
C ARG A 135 -14.70 11.07 -10.06
N ASP A 136 -15.81 11.66 -10.50
CA ASP A 136 -15.82 12.64 -11.59
C ASP A 136 -15.34 14.03 -11.16
N ARG A 137 -15.41 14.34 -9.87
CA ARG A 137 -15.02 15.63 -9.29
C ARG A 137 -13.61 15.59 -8.68
N LEU A 138 -13.28 14.45 -8.10
CA LEU A 138 -12.01 14.13 -7.49
C LEU A 138 -11.51 12.84 -8.12
N VAL A 139 -10.79 12.98 -9.22
CA VAL A 139 -10.21 11.85 -9.92
C VAL A 139 -9.10 11.25 -9.05
N PRO A 140 -9.18 9.97 -8.64
CA PRO A 140 -8.12 9.33 -7.88
C PRO A 140 -6.78 9.43 -8.61
N GLY A 141 -5.75 9.95 -7.94
CA GLY A 141 -4.40 10.12 -8.48
C GLY A 141 -4.16 11.52 -9.09
N ALA A 142 -5.17 12.19 -9.62
CA ALA A 142 -5.05 13.56 -10.11
C ALA A 142 -5.36 14.56 -8.98
N GLY A 143 -4.35 14.87 -8.16
CA GLY A 143 -4.43 15.91 -7.11
C GLY A 143 -4.87 15.42 -5.73
N THR A 144 -5.37 14.18 -5.59
CA THR A 144 -5.74 13.60 -4.28
C THR A 144 -4.62 12.79 -3.62
N SER A 145 -3.62 12.37 -4.39
CA SER A 145 -2.41 11.69 -3.90
C SER A 145 -1.19 12.45 -4.41
N PRO A 146 -0.23 12.83 -3.55
CA PRO A 146 0.97 13.54 -3.99
C PRO A 146 1.98 12.61 -4.70
N CYS A 147 1.81 11.29 -4.58
CA CYS A 147 2.72 10.30 -5.15
C CYS A 147 2.07 9.64 -6.38
N PRO A 148 2.78 9.56 -7.53
CA PRO A 148 2.34 8.74 -8.64
C PRO A 148 2.34 7.27 -8.23
N THR A 149 1.48 6.49 -8.87
CA THR A 149 1.46 5.04 -8.69
C THR A 149 2.74 4.40 -9.22
N THR A 150 3.08 3.23 -8.68
CA THR A 150 4.18 2.41 -9.18
C THR A 150 4.00 2.02 -10.64
N PHE A 151 2.76 1.85 -11.10
CA PHE A 151 2.46 1.56 -12.51
C PHE A 151 2.74 2.76 -13.41
N GLU A 152 2.29 3.97 -13.03
CA GLU A 152 2.62 5.20 -13.77
C GLU A 152 4.13 5.39 -13.86
N ARG A 153 4.84 5.24 -12.73
CA ARG A 153 6.31 5.30 -12.68
C ARG A 153 6.98 4.26 -13.57
N ALA A 154 6.48 3.03 -13.61
CA ALA A 154 7.06 1.96 -14.42
C ALA A 154 6.86 2.19 -15.93
N THR A 155 5.81 2.91 -16.32
CA THR A 155 5.56 3.30 -17.71
C THR A 155 6.21 4.63 -18.11
N SER A 156 6.62 5.43 -17.13
CA SER A 156 7.33 6.69 -17.35
C SER A 156 8.73 6.36 -17.87
N GLU A 157 9.15 6.94 -19.00
CA GLU A 157 10.54 6.83 -19.41
C GLU A 157 11.44 7.39 -18.30
N PRO A 158 12.56 6.72 -17.94
CA PRO A 158 13.48 7.27 -16.97
C PRO A 158 13.98 8.62 -17.49
N THR A 159 13.71 9.69 -16.73
CA THR A 159 14.30 11.00 -17.02
C THR A 159 15.83 10.85 -16.99
N PRO A 160 16.56 11.26 -18.04
CA PRO A 160 18.00 11.09 -18.15
C PRO A 160 18.80 11.85 -17.09
#